data_AF-A0A3D8PLV4-F1
#
_entry.id   AF-A0A3D8PLV4-F1
#
_cell.length_a   1.000
_cell.length_b   1.000
_cell.length_c   1.000
_cell.angle_alpha   90.00
_cell.angle_beta   90.00
_cell.angle_gamma   90.00
#
_symmetry.space_group_name_H-M   'P 1'
#
loop_
_entity.id
_entity.type
_entity.pdbx_description
1 polymer ?
#
loop_
_entity_poly.entity_id
_entity_poly.type
_entity_poly.pdbx_seq_one_letter_code
_entity_poly.pdbx_strand_id
1 'polypeptide(L)'
;MNNHGSNKMTLGFEQYADMLKPVLEYINGDLENNIKLLIPIACRLAYLENIGRGSVLDMNQVNINNVLSGEPKEDVENELKGLLKTFEEKFLITEIVTEKSTVIYNPYFGVAGALVDEADADIFIDGTLYDFKTSKNGSYSMIDNAQLIGYYFLNELSIELDSNEIGFAYDDMEIKISFI
;
A
#
# COMPACT_ATOMS: atom_id res chain seq x y z
N MET A 1 2.98 19.11 39.69
CA MET A 1 3.73 18.70 38.49
C MET A 1 3.66 17.19 38.41
N ASN A 2 2.68 16.66 37.68
CA ASN A 2 2.54 15.22 37.48
C ASN A 2 3.35 14.84 36.24
N ASN A 3 4.38 14.02 36.44
CA ASN A 3 5.18 13.41 35.40
C ASN A 3 4.29 12.44 34.60
N HIS A 4 3.80 12.85 33.44
CA HIS A 4 3.28 11.93 32.42
C HIS A 4 4.47 11.48 31.58
N GLY A 5 5.20 10.48 32.08
CA GLY A 5 6.14 9.73 31.27
C GLY A 5 5.34 8.94 30.23
N SER A 6 5.23 9.47 29.02
CA SER A 6 4.77 8.73 27.87
C SER A 6 5.78 7.60 27.61
N ASN A 7 5.45 6.37 28.01
CA ASN A 7 6.14 5.19 27.54
C ASN A 7 5.91 5.09 26.03
N LYS A 8 6.85 5.59 25.22
CA LYS A 8 6.92 5.22 23.80
C LYS A 8 7.27 3.74 23.76
N MET A 9 6.27 2.92 23.49
CA MET A 9 6.43 1.49 23.32
C MET A 9 7.08 1.25 21.94
N THR A 10 8.36 0.89 21.93
CA THR A 10 9.09 0.50 20.71
C THR A 10 8.88 -0.99 20.45
N LEU A 11 8.37 -1.33 19.26
CA LEU A 11 8.47 -2.68 18.72
C LEU A 11 9.95 -3.02 18.52
N GLY A 12 10.39 -4.21 18.92
CA GLY A 12 11.76 -4.65 18.66
C GLY A 12 11.96 -4.93 17.17
N PHE A 13 13.11 -4.54 16.61
CA PHE A 13 13.48 -4.86 15.22
C PHE A 13 13.36 -6.36 14.91
N GLU A 14 13.65 -7.22 15.88
CA GLU A 14 13.54 -8.68 15.78
C GLU A 14 12.11 -9.15 15.46
N GLN A 15 11.10 -8.56 16.11
CA GLN A 15 9.69 -8.93 15.89
C GLN A 15 9.22 -8.53 14.48
N TYR A 16 9.71 -7.41 13.97
CA TYR A 16 9.46 -6.97 12.60
C TYR A 16 10.20 -7.85 11.58
N ALA A 17 11.47 -8.20 11.85
CA ALA A 17 12.27 -9.07 10.99
C ALA A 17 11.66 -10.47 10.86
N ASP A 18 11.10 -11.03 11.94
CA ASP A 18 10.40 -12.31 11.93
C ASP A 18 9.16 -12.30 11.03
N MET A 19 8.44 -11.18 10.97
CA MET A 19 7.29 -11.01 10.06
C MET A 19 7.71 -10.79 8.61
N LEU A 20 8.86 -10.16 8.35
CA LEU A 20 9.36 -9.91 7.00
C LEU A 20 9.88 -11.17 6.30
N LYS A 21 10.50 -12.09 7.05
CA LYS A 21 11.15 -13.26 6.47
C LYS A 21 10.21 -14.09 5.58
N PRO A 22 8.99 -14.48 6.01
CA PRO A 22 8.06 -15.23 5.14
C PRO A 22 7.61 -14.44 3.91
N VAL A 23 7.54 -13.11 3.99
CA VAL A 23 7.19 -12.24 2.85
C VAL A 23 8.30 -12.29 1.79
N LEU A 24 9.57 -12.18 2.22
CA LEU A 24 10.72 -12.26 1.33
C LEU A 24 10.87 -13.64 0.69
N GLU A 25 10.68 -14.71 1.47
CA GLU A 25 10.68 -16.09 0.95
C GLU A 25 9.58 -16.29 -0.10
N TYR A 26 8.38 -15.73 0.11
CA TYR A 26 7.32 -15.76 -0.90
C TYR A 26 7.69 -15.01 -2.19
N ILE A 27 8.25 -13.80 -2.07
CA ILE A 27 8.70 -13.00 -3.23
C ILE A 27 9.77 -13.74 -4.04
N ASN A 28 10.66 -14.47 -3.37
CA ASN A 28 11.72 -15.24 -4.04
C ASN A 28 11.22 -16.57 -4.65
N GLY A 29 9.95 -16.90 -4.51
CA GLY A 29 9.37 -18.15 -5.02
C GLY A 29 9.65 -19.38 -4.14
N ASP A 30 10.17 -19.19 -2.92
CA ASP A 30 10.57 -20.28 -2.02
C ASP A 30 9.39 -20.89 -1.24
N LEU A 31 8.19 -20.31 -1.35
CA LEU A 31 6.98 -20.69 -0.60
C LEU A 31 5.75 -20.87 -1.51
N GLU A 32 5.85 -21.71 -2.55
CA GLU A 32 4.69 -22.04 -3.40
C GLU A 32 3.46 -22.44 -2.54
N ASN A 33 2.39 -21.63 -2.63
CA ASN A 33 1.08 -21.76 -1.97
C ASN A 33 0.92 -21.36 -0.50
N ASN A 34 1.74 -20.45 0.05
CA ASN A 34 1.60 -20.05 1.46
C ASN A 34 0.91 -18.68 1.71
N ILE A 35 -0.07 -18.31 0.87
CA ILE A 35 -0.98 -17.17 1.14
C ILE A 35 -1.58 -17.21 2.56
N LYS A 36 -1.81 -18.42 3.10
CA LYS A 36 -2.27 -18.63 4.47
C LYS A 36 -1.32 -18.08 5.54
N LEU A 37 -0.02 -18.04 5.30
CA LEU A 37 0.95 -17.42 6.20
C LEU A 37 1.02 -15.90 6.03
N LEU A 38 0.80 -15.41 4.80
CA LEU A 38 0.88 -13.98 4.51
C LEU A 38 -0.32 -13.19 5.06
N ILE A 39 -1.51 -13.79 5.09
CA ILE A 39 -2.72 -13.09 5.58
C ILE A 39 -2.58 -12.65 7.05
N PRO A 40 -2.19 -13.52 8.01
CA PRO A 40 -1.94 -13.09 9.39
C PRO A 40 -0.86 -12.02 9.49
N ILE A 41 0.21 -12.11 8.70
CA ILE A 41 1.29 -11.12 8.69
C ILE A 41 0.76 -9.76 8.19
N ALA A 42 0.02 -9.74 7.08
CA ALA A 42 -0.58 -8.54 6.52
C ALA A 42 -1.54 -7.86 7.52
N CYS A 43 -2.40 -8.63 8.19
CA CYS A 43 -3.29 -8.12 9.23
C CYS A 43 -2.53 -7.47 10.40
N ARG A 44 -1.42 -8.07 10.84
CA ARG A 44 -0.57 -7.53 11.91
C ARG A 44 0.09 -6.22 11.50
N LEU A 45 0.69 -6.18 10.30
CA LEU A 45 1.32 -4.98 9.75
C LEU A 45 0.31 -3.85 9.57
N ALA A 46 -0.89 -4.14 9.05
CA ALA A 46 -1.96 -3.15 8.91
C ALA A 46 -2.40 -2.58 10.26
N TYR A 47 -2.47 -3.39 11.31
CA TYR A 47 -2.79 -2.90 12.65
C TYR A 47 -1.67 -2.03 13.24
N LEU A 48 -0.41 -2.45 13.05
CA LEU A 48 0.76 -1.68 13.49
C LEU A 48 0.86 -0.33 12.78
N GLU A 49 0.53 -0.29 11.49
CA GLU A 49 0.46 0.95 10.71
C GLU A 49 -0.56 1.92 11.30
N ASN A 50 -1.76 1.43 11.64
CA ASN A 50 -2.81 2.25 12.25
C ASN A 50 -2.39 2.83 13.62
N ILE A 51 -1.64 2.05 14.40
CA ILE A 51 -1.00 2.54 15.63
C ILE A 51 0.03 3.64 15.29
N GLY A 52 0.91 3.37 14.34
CA GLY A 52 2.00 4.27 13.95
C GLY A 52 1.51 5.62 13.43
N ARG A 53 0.41 5.64 12.67
CA ARG A 53 -0.25 6.87 12.18
C ARG A 53 -1.04 7.62 13.24
N GLY A 54 -1.18 7.08 14.46
CA GLY A 54 -1.97 7.71 15.52
C GLY A 54 -3.49 7.62 15.28
N SER A 55 -3.93 6.74 14.37
CA SER A 55 -5.35 6.48 14.12
C SER A 55 -6.04 5.79 15.30
N VAL A 56 -5.27 5.27 16.26
CA VAL A 56 -5.81 4.74 17.52
C VAL A 56 -5.94 5.85 18.56
N LEU A 57 -7.18 6.23 18.85
CA LEU A 57 -7.55 7.33 19.75
C LEU A 57 -7.12 7.12 21.22
N ASP A 58 -6.88 5.87 21.64
CA ASP A 58 -6.41 5.56 23.00
C ASP A 58 -5.38 4.42 23.01
N MET A 59 -4.10 4.81 22.93
CA MET A 59 -2.95 3.90 23.00
C MET A 59 -2.89 3.08 24.29
N ASN A 60 -3.56 3.51 25.38
CA ASN A 60 -3.57 2.75 26.63
C ASN A 60 -4.49 1.52 26.58
N GLN A 61 -5.35 1.41 25.55
CA GLN A 61 -6.23 0.27 25.34
C GLN A 61 -5.67 -0.75 24.33
N VAL A 62 -4.55 -0.42 23.67
CA VAL A 62 -3.90 -1.32 22.71
C VAL A 62 -3.05 -2.34 23.45
N ASN A 63 -3.45 -3.61 23.39
CA ASN A 63 -2.60 -4.70 23.83
C ASN A 63 -1.75 -5.19 22.64
N ILE A 64 -0.53 -4.67 22.51
CA ILE A 64 0.39 -5.01 21.42
C ILE A 64 0.68 -6.51 21.33
N ASN A 65 0.71 -7.22 22.45
CA ASN A 65 0.96 -8.66 22.44
C ASN A 65 -0.20 -9.39 21.76
N ASN A 66 -1.45 -8.97 22.01
CA ASN A 66 -2.61 -9.52 21.33
C ASN A 66 -2.61 -9.21 19.83
N VAL A 67 -2.01 -8.08 19.41
CA VAL A 67 -1.84 -7.75 17.99
C VAL A 67 -0.81 -8.69 17.37
N LEU A 68 0.35 -8.83 18.00
CA LEU A 68 1.47 -9.61 17.46
C LEU A 68 1.20 -11.12 17.45
N SER A 69 0.43 -11.63 18.40
CA SER A 69 0.08 -13.05 18.51
C SER A 69 -1.35 -13.37 18.07
N GLY A 70 -2.13 -12.36 17.66
CA GLY A 70 -3.51 -12.54 17.25
C GLY A 70 -3.60 -13.19 15.88
N GLU A 71 -4.58 -14.07 15.71
CA GLU A 71 -5.01 -14.53 14.39
C GLU A 71 -6.09 -13.59 13.84
N PRO A 72 -6.12 -13.35 12.52
CA PRO A 72 -7.22 -12.64 11.89
C PRO A 72 -8.55 -13.29 12.23
N LYS A 73 -9.61 -12.48 12.30
CA LYS A 73 -10.96 -13.04 12.33
C LYS A 73 -11.25 -13.77 11.02
N GLU A 74 -12.04 -14.83 11.08
CA GLU A 74 -12.34 -15.67 9.91
C GLU A 74 -12.99 -14.89 8.75
N ASP A 75 -13.84 -13.91 9.07
CA ASP A 75 -14.45 -13.02 8.08
C ASP A 75 -13.40 -12.16 7.34
N VAL A 76 -12.47 -11.56 8.09
CA VAL A 76 -11.35 -10.79 7.53
C VAL A 76 -10.44 -11.68 6.68
N GLU A 77 -10.12 -12.88 7.15
CA GLU A 77 -9.29 -13.82 6.39
C GLU A 77 -9.96 -14.22 5.07
N ASN A 78 -11.26 -14.51 5.10
CA ASN A 78 -12.02 -14.87 3.90
C ASN A 78 -12.14 -13.70 2.91
N GLU A 79 -12.31 -12.48 3.42
CA GLU A 79 -12.33 -11.26 2.59
C GLU A 79 -10.99 -11.03 1.90
N LEU A 80 -9.88 -11.14 2.62
CA LEU A 80 -8.53 -11.01 2.05
C LEU A 80 -8.23 -12.08 0.99
N LYS A 81 -8.65 -13.34 1.21
CA LYS A 81 -8.55 -14.39 0.18
C LYS A 81 -9.38 -14.05 -1.06
N GLY A 82 -10.57 -13.50 -0.87
CA GLY A 82 -11.44 -13.06 -1.96
C GLY A 82 -10.82 -11.91 -2.78
N LEU A 83 -10.19 -10.95 -2.09
CA LEU A 83 -9.47 -9.85 -2.74
C LEU A 83 -8.27 -10.36 -3.55
N LEU A 84 -7.45 -11.24 -2.97
CA LEU A 84 -6.31 -11.84 -3.68
C LEU A 84 -6.77 -12.59 -4.93
N LYS A 85 -7.78 -13.44 -4.80
CA LYS A 85 -8.36 -14.16 -5.94
C LYS A 85 -8.89 -13.20 -7.01
N THR A 86 -9.57 -12.13 -6.60
CA THR A 86 -10.10 -11.14 -7.55
C THR A 86 -8.96 -10.42 -8.26
N PHE A 87 -7.90 -10.06 -7.55
CA PHE A 87 -6.71 -9.43 -8.12
C PHE A 87 -6.02 -10.36 -9.13
N GLU A 88 -5.80 -11.62 -8.78
CA GLU A 88 -5.24 -12.63 -9.69
C GLU A 88 -6.10 -12.82 -10.95
N GLU A 89 -7.41 -13.00 -10.79
CA GLU A 89 -8.33 -13.31 -11.89
C GLU A 89 -8.64 -12.11 -12.78
N LYS A 90 -8.43 -10.87 -12.31
CA LYS A 90 -8.84 -9.64 -13.01
C LYS A 90 -7.71 -8.73 -13.39
N PHE A 91 -6.60 -8.72 -12.66
CA PHE A 91 -5.47 -7.81 -12.88
C PHE A 91 -4.20 -8.54 -13.33
N LEU A 92 -3.96 -9.77 -12.84
CA LEU A 92 -2.81 -10.58 -13.25
C LEU A 92 -3.09 -11.47 -14.47
N ILE A 93 -3.95 -11.01 -15.37
CA ILE A 93 -4.23 -11.67 -16.64
C ILE A 93 -3.28 -11.17 -17.73
N THR A 94 -2.92 -12.02 -18.69
CA THR A 94 -1.93 -11.71 -19.72
C THR A 94 -2.35 -10.60 -20.68
N GLU A 95 -3.64 -10.27 -20.72
CA GLU A 95 -4.18 -9.14 -21.46
C GLU A 95 -3.89 -7.79 -20.80
N ILE A 96 -3.60 -7.77 -19.49
CA ILE A 96 -3.30 -6.55 -18.71
C ILE A 96 -1.82 -6.47 -18.37
N VAL A 97 -1.22 -7.57 -17.91
CA VAL A 97 0.20 -7.61 -17.51
C VAL A 97 0.92 -8.76 -18.19
N THR A 98 2.05 -8.44 -18.80
CA THR A 98 2.94 -9.41 -19.46
C THR A 98 4.36 -9.28 -18.90
N GLU A 99 5.24 -10.23 -19.20
CA GLU A 99 6.68 -10.11 -18.88
C GLU A 99 7.35 -8.88 -19.52
N LYS A 100 6.69 -8.24 -20.49
CA LYS A 100 7.18 -7.01 -21.14
C LYS A 100 6.56 -5.75 -20.57
N SER A 101 5.58 -5.88 -19.68
CA SER A 101 4.89 -4.74 -19.09
C SER A 101 5.82 -3.99 -18.15
N THR A 102 5.76 -2.67 -18.21
CA THR A 102 6.38 -1.81 -17.20
C THR A 102 5.42 -1.69 -16.04
N VAL A 103 5.84 -2.21 -14.88
CA VAL A 103 5.06 -2.20 -13.65
C VAL A 103 5.83 -1.42 -12.59
N ILE A 104 5.22 -0.36 -12.07
CA ILE A 104 5.74 0.42 -10.95
C ILE A 104 4.78 0.21 -9.78
N TYR A 105 5.28 -0.33 -8.67
CA TYR A 105 4.54 -0.48 -7.43
C TYR A 105 4.73 0.75 -6.56
N ASN A 106 3.64 1.21 -5.94
CA ASN A 106 3.62 2.44 -5.14
C ASN A 106 4.28 3.65 -5.83
N PRO A 107 3.93 3.97 -7.10
CA PRO A 107 4.49 5.13 -7.78
C PRO A 107 4.28 6.41 -6.98
N TYR A 108 5.33 7.20 -6.91
CA TYR A 108 5.43 8.45 -6.16
C TYR A 108 5.66 9.59 -7.16
N PHE A 109 5.13 10.77 -6.83
CA PHE A 109 5.14 11.92 -7.75
C PHE A 109 6.23 12.93 -7.42
N GLY A 110 7.45 12.46 -7.12
CA GLY A 110 8.64 13.30 -6.93
C GLY A 110 8.41 14.56 -6.10
N VAL A 111 8.85 15.71 -6.64
CA VAL A 111 8.69 17.01 -5.98
C VAL A 111 7.22 17.42 -5.84
N ALA A 112 6.37 17.06 -6.80
CA ALA A 112 4.97 17.47 -6.81
C ALA A 112 4.19 16.78 -5.68
N GLY A 113 4.47 15.49 -5.42
CA GLY A 113 3.92 14.75 -4.29
C GLY A 113 4.30 15.37 -2.95
N ALA A 114 5.53 15.90 -2.82
CA ALA A 114 5.96 16.61 -1.62
C ALA A 114 5.19 17.92 -1.37
N LEU A 115 4.63 18.55 -2.39
CA LEU A 115 3.82 19.77 -2.24
C LEU A 115 2.43 19.51 -1.63
N VAL A 116 1.98 18.26 -1.62
CA VAL A 116 0.65 17.84 -1.15
C VAL A 116 0.72 16.91 0.06
N ASP A 117 1.82 16.95 0.81
CA ASP A 117 2.07 16.11 1.99
C ASP A 117 2.00 14.60 1.68
N GLU A 118 2.66 14.22 0.58
CA GLU A 118 2.74 12.87 0.00
C GLU A 118 1.53 12.52 -0.89
N ALA A 119 1.85 11.91 -2.03
CA ALA A 119 0.90 11.31 -2.94
C ALA A 119 1.55 10.07 -3.53
N ASP A 120 0.84 8.96 -3.42
CA ASP A 120 1.19 7.68 -4.03
C ASP A 120 -0.07 7.01 -4.59
N ALA A 121 0.07 6.42 -5.75
CA ALA A 121 -0.92 5.50 -6.28
C ALA A 121 -0.46 4.06 -6.01
N ASP A 122 -1.35 3.09 -6.07
CA ASP A 122 -1.00 1.71 -5.73
C ASP A 122 -0.11 1.06 -6.78
N ILE A 123 -0.44 1.23 -8.07
CA ILE A 123 0.29 0.58 -9.16
C ILE A 123 0.12 1.34 -10.48
N PHE A 124 1.19 1.35 -11.27
CA PHE A 124 1.20 1.80 -12.67
C PHE A 124 1.56 0.64 -13.58
N ILE A 125 0.80 0.43 -14.66
CA ILE A 125 1.02 -0.62 -15.66
C ILE A 125 0.86 -0.04 -17.07
N ASP A 126 1.92 -0.07 -17.88
CA ASP A 126 1.92 0.24 -19.33
C ASP A 126 1.22 1.56 -19.74
N GLY A 127 1.30 2.57 -18.88
CA GLY A 127 0.67 3.88 -19.08
C GLY A 127 -0.65 4.08 -18.35
N THR A 128 -1.14 3.07 -17.62
CA THR A 128 -2.36 3.16 -16.82
C THR A 128 -2.02 3.23 -15.34
N LEU A 129 -2.56 4.24 -14.65
CA LEU A 129 -2.43 4.39 -13.20
C LEU A 129 -3.65 3.79 -12.50
N TYR A 130 -3.42 3.01 -11.44
CA TYR A 130 -4.45 2.37 -10.64
C TYR A 130 -4.30 2.75 -9.16
N ASP A 131 -5.43 3.02 -8.53
CA ASP A 131 -5.58 3.30 -7.11
C ASP A 131 -6.77 2.47 -6.61
N PHE A 132 -6.48 1.41 -5.86
CA PHE A 132 -7.43 0.42 -5.39
C PHE A 132 -8.16 0.92 -4.16
N LYS A 133 -9.47 1.13 -4.29
CA LYS A 133 -10.35 1.45 -3.17
C LYS A 133 -11.22 0.27 -2.80
N THR A 134 -11.29 -0.03 -1.51
CA THR A 134 -12.33 -0.92 -0.97
C THR A 134 -13.46 -0.05 -0.43
N SER A 135 -14.70 -0.46 -0.70
CA SER A 135 -15.89 0.25 -0.22
C SER A 135 -16.98 -0.74 0.11
N LYS A 136 -17.74 -0.46 1.17
CA LYS A 136 -18.98 -1.20 1.48
C LYS A 136 -20.09 -0.91 0.47
N ASN A 137 -19.99 0.22 -0.23
CA ASN A 137 -20.93 0.66 -1.25
C ASN A 137 -20.25 0.56 -2.62
N GLY A 138 -20.79 -0.22 -3.56
CA GLY A 138 -20.21 -0.41 -4.91
C GLY A 138 -20.30 0.81 -5.84
N SER A 139 -20.38 2.02 -5.31
CA SER A 139 -20.45 3.27 -6.07
C SER A 139 -19.08 3.94 -6.14
N TYR A 140 -18.72 4.44 -7.32
CA TYR A 140 -17.57 5.31 -7.50
C TYR A 140 -17.79 6.65 -6.79
N SER A 141 -16.80 7.09 -6.02
CA SER A 141 -16.78 8.44 -5.45
C SER A 141 -16.20 9.42 -6.45
N MET A 142 -16.80 10.61 -6.54
CA MET A 142 -16.21 11.71 -7.31
C MET A 142 -14.85 12.13 -6.72
N ILE A 143 -14.66 11.94 -5.41
CA ILE A 143 -13.39 12.21 -4.72
C ILE A 143 -12.28 11.27 -5.23
N ASP A 144 -12.57 9.97 -5.35
CA ASP A 144 -11.59 8.99 -5.85
C ASP A 144 -11.20 9.29 -7.31
N ASN A 145 -12.16 9.70 -8.14
CA ASN A 145 -11.88 10.13 -9.51
C ASN A 145 -11.03 11.41 -9.55
N ALA A 146 -11.33 12.37 -8.69
CA ALA A 146 -10.56 13.61 -8.58
C ALA A 146 -9.12 13.32 -8.09
N GLN A 147 -8.92 12.31 -7.24
CA GLN A 147 -7.61 11.85 -6.81
C GLN A 147 -6.77 11.34 -7.99
N LEU A 148 -7.33 10.47 -8.85
CA LEU A 148 -6.64 10.00 -10.06
C LEU A 148 -6.28 11.14 -11.04
N ILE A 149 -7.18 12.13 -11.19
CA ILE A 149 -6.89 13.32 -11.99
C ILE A 149 -5.76 14.15 -11.34
N GLY A 150 -5.77 14.27 -10.01
CA GLY A 150 -4.70 14.91 -9.26
C GLY A 150 -3.35 14.23 -9.52
N TYR A 151 -3.31 12.91 -9.45
CA TYR A 151 -2.10 12.12 -9.75
C TYR A 151 -1.56 12.38 -11.15
N TYR A 152 -2.43 12.48 -12.16
CA TYR A 152 -2.01 12.89 -13.50
C TYR A 152 -1.31 14.26 -13.48
N PHE A 153 -1.89 15.28 -12.84
CA PHE A 153 -1.25 16.60 -12.77
C PHE A 153 0.05 16.61 -11.97
N LEU A 154 0.14 15.84 -10.89
CA LEU A 154 1.38 15.71 -10.12
C LEU A 154 2.49 15.05 -10.94
N ASN A 155 2.14 14.08 -11.78
CA ASN A 155 3.05 13.46 -12.73
C ASN A 155 3.61 14.48 -13.73
N GLU A 156 2.73 15.22 -14.41
CA GLU A 156 3.14 16.23 -15.39
C GLU A 156 4.03 17.31 -14.76
N LEU A 157 3.69 17.74 -13.53
CA LEU A 157 4.48 18.73 -12.82
C LEU A 157 5.87 18.20 -12.43
N SER A 158 5.96 16.92 -12.05
CA SER A 158 7.23 16.28 -11.67
C SER A 158 8.18 16.12 -12.84
N ILE A 159 7.64 15.85 -14.03
CA ILE A 159 8.37 15.81 -15.30
C ILE A 159 8.86 17.22 -15.66
N GLU A 160 7.97 18.22 -15.64
CA GLU A 160 8.31 19.60 -16.01
C GLU A 160 9.39 20.20 -15.09
N LEU A 161 9.39 19.84 -13.81
CA LEU A 161 10.35 20.33 -12.82
C LEU A 161 11.65 19.51 -12.75
N ASP A 162 11.77 18.45 -13.54
CA ASP A 162 12.85 17.46 -13.47
C ASP A 162 13.15 17.05 -12.02
N SER A 163 12.19 16.33 -11.43
CA SER A 163 12.25 15.91 -10.01
C SER A 163 13.59 15.28 -9.63
N ASN A 164 14.15 14.46 -10.52
CA ASN A 164 15.43 13.79 -10.31
C ASN A 164 16.59 14.78 -10.26
N GLU A 165 16.62 15.81 -11.14
CA GLU A 165 17.64 16.86 -11.11
C GLU A 165 17.64 17.63 -9.77
N ILE A 166 16.46 17.89 -9.21
CA ILE A 166 16.33 18.62 -7.95
C ILE A 166 16.39 17.73 -6.70
N GLY A 167 16.72 16.45 -6.86
CA GLY A 167 17.03 15.52 -5.76
C GLY A 167 15.83 14.79 -5.16
N PHE A 168 14.67 14.83 -5.82
CA PHE A 168 13.55 13.97 -5.51
C PHE A 168 13.62 12.76 -6.40
N ALA A 169 13.66 11.56 -5.80
CA ALA A 169 13.47 10.36 -6.60
C ALA A 169 12.14 10.50 -7.37
N TYR A 170 12.12 10.03 -8.60
CA TYR A 170 10.92 9.97 -9.41
C TYR A 170 11.12 8.98 -10.55
N ASP A 171 10.15 8.10 -10.75
CA ASP A 171 10.09 7.21 -11.90
C ASP A 171 9.14 7.85 -12.93
N ASP A 172 9.69 8.29 -14.06
CA ASP A 172 8.91 8.92 -15.14
C ASP A 172 7.78 7.98 -15.60
N MET A 173 6.53 8.41 -15.41
CA MET A 173 5.36 7.67 -15.86
C MET A 173 4.76 8.34 -17.10
N GLU A 174 4.76 7.64 -18.23
CA GLU A 174 4.02 8.05 -19.43
C GLU A 174 2.54 7.67 -19.28
N ILE A 175 1.77 8.46 -18.55
CA ILE A 175 0.34 8.19 -18.32
C ILE A 175 -0.45 8.43 -19.62
N LYS A 176 -1.06 7.37 -20.15
CA LYS A 176 -1.85 7.41 -21.38
C LYS A 176 -3.28 7.83 -21.09
N ILE A 177 -3.70 8.94 -21.70
CA ILE A 177 -5.10 9.38 -21.68
C ILE A 177 -5.81 8.81 -22.91
N SER A 178 -6.72 7.87 -22.69
CA SER A 178 -7.65 7.38 -23.70
C SER A 178 -9.02 8.03 -23.50
N PHE A 179 -9.44 8.84 -24.48
CA PHE A 179 -10.82 9.30 -24.55
C PHE A 179 -11.65 8.17 -25.16
N ILE A 180 -12.65 7.70 -24.41
CA ILE A 180 -13.67 6.75 -24.89
C ILE A 180 -14.78 7.54 -25.59
#